data_AF-A0A7V8QEV1-F1
#
_entry.id   AF-A0A7V8QEV1-F1
#
_cell.length_a   1.000
_cell.length_b   1.000
_cell.length_c   1.000
_cell.angle_alpha   90.00
_cell.angle_beta   90.00
_cell.angle_gamma   90.00
#
_symmetry.space_group_name_H-M   'P 1'
#
loop_
_entity.id
_entity.type
_entity.pdbx_description
1 polymer ?
#
loop_
_entity_poly.entity_id
_entity_poly.type
_entity_poly.pdbx_seq_one_letter_code
_entity_poly.pdbx_strand_id
1 'polypeptide(L)'
;MQHLNAVYRRILLGSALALMPLVAAQAASGGEGEQDGEQTLLTEEEQARYERRMRQTLSEWRERVESATEAGSERAEELTEAGRRELNAVWDDAREDWRKLEEATGEAWQDSRRTFEQSMQALEKRWDALNSDDEGS
;
A
#
# COMPACT_ATOMS: atom_id res chain seq x y z
N MET A 1 11.04 -2.29 -38.49
CA MET A 1 9.69 -2.79 -38.17
C MET A 1 9.85 -3.67 -36.93
N GLN A 2 9.92 -3.07 -35.74
CA GLN A 2 8.78 -2.75 -34.86
C GLN A 2 7.96 -4.00 -34.45
N HIS A 3 7.90 -4.12 -33.13
CA HIS A 3 7.36 -5.18 -32.28
C HIS A 3 5.89 -5.49 -32.52
N LEU A 4 5.48 -6.71 -32.19
CA LEU A 4 4.10 -7.03 -31.83
C LEU A 4 4.10 -7.87 -30.54
N ASN A 5 3.95 -7.16 -29.42
CA ASN A 5 3.29 -7.65 -28.22
C ASN A 5 1.81 -7.90 -28.52
N ALA A 6 1.23 -8.97 -27.97
CA ALA A 6 -0.17 -9.04 -27.50
C ALA A 6 -0.41 -10.46 -26.94
N VAL A 7 -0.54 -10.63 -25.62
CA VAL A 7 -1.82 -10.68 -24.87
C VAL A 7 -2.64 -11.95 -25.18
N TYR A 8 -2.89 -12.80 -24.18
CA TYR A 8 -4.23 -12.99 -23.62
C TYR A 8 -4.27 -13.93 -22.40
N ARG A 9 -4.86 -13.35 -21.35
CA ARG A 9 -5.48 -13.95 -20.15
C ARG A 9 -6.32 -15.20 -20.44
N ARG A 10 -6.35 -16.12 -19.46
CA ARG A 10 -7.58 -16.76 -18.95
C ARG A 10 -7.27 -17.60 -17.71
N ILE A 11 -7.59 -17.07 -16.53
CA ILE A 11 -7.79 -17.88 -15.31
C ILE A 11 -9.31 -18.00 -15.13
N LEU A 12 -9.79 -19.24 -15.25
CA LEU A 12 -11.17 -19.63 -14.97
C LEU A 12 -11.22 -20.35 -13.62
N LEU A 13 -12.24 -19.98 -12.86
CA LEU A 13 -13.06 -20.83 -11.97
C LEU A 13 -12.38 -21.66 -10.86
N GLY A 14 -12.94 -21.52 -9.66
CA GLY A 14 -13.06 -22.68 -8.78
C GLY A 14 -13.25 -22.38 -7.30
N SER A 15 -14.33 -21.70 -6.93
CA SER A 15 -14.82 -21.72 -5.55
C SER A 15 -15.19 -23.15 -5.15
N ALA A 16 -14.59 -23.68 -4.08
CA ALA A 16 -15.05 -24.92 -3.45
C ALA A 16 -14.91 -24.87 -1.92
N LEU A 17 -16.09 -24.83 -1.31
CA LEU A 17 -16.53 -25.55 -0.10
C LEU A 17 -15.85 -25.28 1.26
N ALA A 18 -16.67 -24.66 2.12
CA ALA A 18 -16.52 -24.53 3.56
C ALA A 18 -16.61 -25.87 4.30
N LEU A 19 -15.82 -25.99 5.38
CA LEU A 19 -15.99 -26.95 6.47
C LEU A 19 -15.70 -26.21 7.78
N MET A 20 -16.75 -25.68 8.41
CA MET A 20 -16.66 -25.13 9.77
C MET A 20 -16.89 -26.25 10.80
N PRO A 21 -16.04 -26.37 11.84
CA PRO A 21 -16.41 -27.09 13.05
C PRO A 21 -17.30 -26.22 13.94
N LEU A 22 -18.48 -26.77 14.22
CA LEU A 22 -19.43 -26.36 15.23
C LEU A 22 -18.77 -26.46 16.62
N VAL A 23 -18.54 -25.34 17.31
CA VAL A 23 -18.22 -25.35 18.75
C VAL A 23 -19.46 -24.89 19.51
N ALA A 24 -19.97 -25.81 20.33
CA ALA A 24 -21.12 -25.63 21.18
C ALA A 24 -20.90 -24.55 22.24
N ALA A 25 -21.96 -23.79 22.50
CA ALA A 25 -22.06 -22.77 23.51
C ALA A 25 -21.78 -23.32 24.93
N GLN A 26 -21.05 -22.53 25.72
CA GLN A 26 -21.23 -22.52 27.17
C GLN A 26 -21.26 -21.07 27.63
N ALA A 27 -22.48 -20.57 27.85
CA ALA A 27 -22.71 -19.37 28.63
C ALA A 27 -22.42 -19.70 30.10
N ALA A 28 -21.29 -19.19 30.60
CA ALA A 28 -21.03 -19.05 32.02
C ALA A 28 -20.72 -17.57 32.27
N SER A 29 -21.58 -16.98 33.09
CA SER A 29 -21.57 -15.60 33.55
C SER A 29 -20.27 -15.26 34.30
N GLY A 30 -19.85 -14.00 34.17
CA GLY A 30 -18.99 -13.34 35.17
C GLY A 30 -17.50 -13.45 34.88
N GLY A 31 -16.99 -12.42 34.23
CA GLY A 31 -15.58 -12.23 33.96
C GLY A 31 -15.42 -11.16 32.91
N GLU A 32 -15.42 -9.91 33.36
CA GLU A 32 -14.87 -8.77 32.63
C GLU A 32 -13.41 -9.09 32.28
N GLY A 33 -13.23 -9.83 31.19
CA GLY A 33 -11.95 -9.97 30.51
C GLY A 33 -11.86 -8.79 29.56
N GLU A 34 -11.40 -7.68 30.10
CA GLU A 34 -10.74 -6.60 29.38
C GLU A 34 -9.90 -7.25 28.26
N GLN A 35 -10.41 -7.24 27.03
CA GLN A 35 -9.56 -7.41 25.85
C GLN A 35 -8.77 -6.12 25.78
N ASP A 36 -7.80 -6.00 26.70
CA ASP A 36 -6.68 -5.11 26.57
C ASP A 36 -6.02 -5.57 25.28
N GLY A 37 -6.38 -4.89 24.20
CA GLY A 37 -5.78 -5.06 22.90
C GLY A 37 -4.36 -4.57 23.03
N GLU A 38 -3.51 -5.43 23.60
CA GLU A 38 -2.09 -5.23 23.75
C GLU A 38 -1.55 -5.05 22.34
N GLN A 39 -1.54 -3.80 21.87
CA GLN A 39 -0.81 -3.38 20.69
C GLN A 39 0.64 -3.61 21.06
N THR A 40 1.11 -4.83 20.82
CA THR A 40 2.45 -5.25 21.16
C THR A 40 3.38 -4.24 20.51
N LEU A 41 4.04 -3.43 21.35
CA LEU A 41 5.01 -2.46 20.86
C LEU A 41 6.05 -3.22 20.08
N LEU A 42 6.18 -2.93 18.78
CA LEU A 42 7.22 -3.56 17.97
C LEU A 42 8.56 -3.28 18.64
N THR A 43 9.36 -4.33 18.76
CA THR A 43 10.73 -4.22 19.23
C THR A 43 11.54 -3.31 18.30
N GLU A 44 12.61 -2.70 18.81
CA GLU A 44 13.51 -1.87 18.00
C GLU A 44 14.06 -2.62 16.77
N GLU A 45 14.28 -3.93 16.88
CA GLU A 45 14.72 -4.76 15.76
C GLU A 45 13.64 -4.86 14.66
N GLU A 46 12.38 -5.01 15.04
CA GLU A 46 11.25 -5.06 14.11
C GLU A 46 11.03 -3.70 13.43
N GLN A 47 11.15 -2.61 14.18
CA GLN A 47 11.10 -1.24 13.63
C GLN A 47 12.20 -1.04 12.60
N ALA A 48 13.45 -1.35 12.95
CA ALA A 48 14.58 -1.22 12.03
C ALA A 48 14.44 -2.13 10.78
N ARG A 49 13.84 -3.32 10.93
CA ARG A 49 13.56 -4.23 9.80
C ARG A 49 12.46 -3.68 8.90
N TYR A 50 11.41 -3.12 9.48
CA TYR A 50 10.35 -2.42 8.75
C TYR A 50 10.95 -1.25 7.96
N GLU A 51 11.75 -0.42 8.60
CA GLU A 51 12.31 0.77 7.98
C GLU A 51 13.23 0.44 6.79
N ARG A 52 14.10 -0.57 6.93
CA ARG A 52 14.95 -1.04 5.83
C ARG A 52 14.13 -1.49 4.63
N ARG A 53 13.02 -2.21 4.85
CA ARG A 53 12.13 -2.65 3.79
C ARG A 53 11.47 -1.45 3.11
N MET A 54 10.92 -0.53 3.89
CA MET A 54 10.19 0.61 3.34
C MET A 54 11.09 1.60 2.60
N ARG A 55 12.36 1.75 2.99
CA ARG A 55 13.34 2.49 2.19
C ARG A 55 13.53 1.91 0.78
N GLN A 56 13.55 0.58 0.65
CA GLN A 56 13.64 -0.07 -0.67
C GLN A 56 12.36 0.19 -1.46
N THR A 57 11.19 0.01 -0.85
CA THR A 57 9.90 0.30 -1.47
C THR A 57 9.80 1.75 -1.93
N LEU A 58 10.24 2.73 -1.13
CA LEU A 58 10.25 4.13 -1.53
C LEU A 58 11.22 4.42 -2.68
N SER A 59 12.36 3.73 -2.74
CA SER A 59 13.28 3.86 -3.89
C SER A 59 12.60 3.38 -5.18
N GLU A 60 11.90 2.24 -5.14
CA GLU A 60 11.15 1.74 -6.29
C GLU A 60 10.03 2.68 -6.70
N TRP A 61 9.28 3.21 -5.72
CA TRP A 61 8.20 4.17 -6.01
C TRP A 61 8.72 5.48 -6.55
N ARG A 62 9.86 5.97 -6.06
CA ARG A 62 10.53 7.15 -6.60
C ARG A 62 10.82 6.99 -8.08
N GLU A 63 11.44 5.88 -8.46
CA GLU A 63 11.77 5.60 -9.87
C GLU A 63 10.49 5.51 -10.73
N ARG A 64 9.43 4.86 -10.23
CA ARG A 64 8.14 4.77 -10.93
C ARG A 64 7.48 6.13 -11.15
N VAL A 65 7.43 6.97 -10.11
CA VAL A 65 6.79 8.30 -10.18
C VAL A 65 7.63 9.24 -11.05
N GLU A 66 8.96 9.25 -10.89
CA GLU A 66 9.86 10.04 -11.75
C GLU A 66 9.70 9.63 -13.21
N SER A 67 9.74 8.33 -13.52
CA SER A 67 9.55 7.84 -14.90
C SER A 67 8.18 8.22 -15.48
N ALA A 68 7.11 8.19 -14.68
CA ALA A 68 5.76 8.53 -15.14
C ALA A 68 5.53 10.04 -15.31
N THR A 69 6.31 10.88 -14.64
CA THR A 69 6.10 12.35 -14.64
C THR A 69 7.19 13.11 -15.39
N GLU A 70 8.29 12.45 -15.76
CA GLU A 70 9.38 13.01 -16.56
C GLU A 70 8.91 13.36 -17.97
N ALA A 71 9.06 14.64 -18.34
CA ALA A 71 8.70 15.11 -19.67
C ALA A 71 9.50 14.38 -20.76
N GLY A 72 8.79 13.76 -21.71
CA GLY A 72 9.40 13.00 -22.81
C GLY A 72 9.51 11.50 -22.56
N SER A 73 9.05 10.99 -21.41
CA SER A 73 8.77 9.56 -21.27
C SER A 73 7.45 9.21 -21.97
N GLU A 74 7.38 8.02 -22.59
CA GLU A 74 6.14 7.50 -23.21
C GLU A 74 4.97 7.57 -22.22
N ARG A 75 5.25 7.29 -20.96
CA ARG A 75 4.26 7.29 -19.88
C ARG A 75 3.80 8.69 -19.48
N ALA A 76 4.67 9.69 -19.51
CA ALA A 76 4.28 11.06 -19.25
C ALA A 76 3.37 11.60 -20.35
N GLU A 77 3.49 11.11 -21.59
CA GLU A 77 2.58 11.47 -22.70
C GLU A 77 1.17 10.86 -22.51
N GLU A 78 1.08 9.67 -21.90
CA GLU A 78 -0.19 9.00 -21.57
C GLU A 78 -0.93 9.69 -20.41
N LEU A 79 -0.21 10.23 -19.44
CA LEU A 79 -0.81 10.88 -18.29
C LEU A 79 -1.29 12.31 -18.61
N THR A 80 -2.54 12.60 -18.24
CA THR A 80 -3.03 13.98 -18.23
C THR A 80 -2.21 14.83 -17.24
N GLU A 81 -2.11 16.15 -17.50
CA GLU A 81 -1.42 17.07 -16.58
C GLU A 81 -2.02 17.05 -15.16
N ALA A 82 -3.34 16.92 -15.05
CA ALA A 82 -4.02 16.72 -13.76
C ALA A 82 -3.62 15.39 -13.11
N GLY A 83 -3.54 14.32 -13.91
CA GLY A 83 -3.04 13.01 -13.51
C GLY A 83 -1.64 13.07 -12.88
N ARG A 84 -0.69 13.69 -13.60
CA ARG A 84 0.69 13.88 -13.13
C ARG A 84 0.75 14.70 -11.84
N ARG A 85 0.00 15.80 -11.75
CA ARG A 85 -0.02 16.65 -10.56
C ARG A 85 -0.55 15.91 -9.33
N GLU A 86 -1.65 15.18 -9.49
CA GLU A 86 -2.24 14.41 -8.39
C GLU A 86 -1.33 13.26 -7.96
N LEU A 87 -0.66 12.58 -8.91
CA LEU A 87 0.31 11.54 -8.60
C LEU A 87 1.51 12.09 -7.82
N ASN A 88 2.06 13.24 -8.24
CA ASN A 88 3.16 13.91 -7.52
C ASN A 88 2.73 14.35 -6.12
N ALA A 89 1.50 14.85 -5.95
CA ALA A 89 1.00 15.27 -4.65
C ALA A 89 0.93 14.10 -3.65
N VAL A 90 0.32 12.97 -4.03
CA VAL A 90 0.24 11.80 -3.13
C VAL A 90 1.61 11.15 -2.90
N TRP A 91 2.55 11.28 -3.84
CA TRP A 91 3.94 10.89 -3.64
C TRP A 91 4.65 11.78 -2.62
N ASP A 92 4.45 13.10 -2.68
CA ASP A 92 5.00 14.06 -1.73
C ASP A 92 4.48 13.81 -0.31
N ASP A 93 3.17 13.55 -0.16
CA ASP A 93 2.56 13.20 1.13
C ASP A 93 3.20 11.93 1.73
N ALA A 94 3.37 10.87 0.92
CA ALA A 94 4.00 9.63 1.37
C ALA A 94 5.46 9.83 1.81
N ARG A 95 6.22 10.70 1.11
CA ARG A 95 7.60 11.05 1.51
C ARG A 95 7.64 11.86 2.80
N GLU A 96 6.70 12.79 2.98
CA GLU A 96 6.62 13.59 4.19
C GLU A 96 6.32 12.71 5.41
N ASP A 97 5.35 11.81 5.30
CA ASP A 97 4.97 10.91 6.39
C ASP A 97 6.04 9.85 6.67
N TRP A 98 6.78 9.41 5.64
CA TRP A 98 7.97 8.60 5.82
C TRP A 98 9.03 9.30 6.69
N ARG A 99 9.31 10.58 6.41
CA ARG A 99 10.26 11.35 7.24
C ARG A 99 9.79 11.47 8.69
N LYS A 100 8.49 11.72 8.90
CA LYS A 100 7.92 11.76 10.27
C LYS A 100 8.07 10.42 10.98
N LEU A 101 7.88 9.31 10.27
CA LEU A 101 8.09 7.97 10.81
C LEU A 101 9.55 7.74 11.21
N GLU A 102 10.53 8.13 10.38
CA GLU A 102 11.96 7.99 10.71
C GLU A 102 12.40 8.81 11.94
N GLU A 103 11.69 9.90 12.24
CA GLU A 103 11.94 10.74 13.42
C GLU A 103 11.17 10.27 14.67
N ALA A 104 10.14 9.44 14.49
CA ALA A 104 9.29 8.95 15.57
C ALA A 104 9.93 7.78 16.33
N THR A 105 9.62 7.66 17.61
CA THR A 105 10.08 6.56 18.47
C THR A 105 8.98 6.14 19.44
N GLY A 106 9.10 4.95 20.03
CA GLY A 106 8.12 4.46 21.01
C GLY A 106 6.70 4.37 20.45
N GLU A 107 5.72 4.85 21.22
CA GLU A 107 4.30 4.83 20.80
C GLU A 107 4.03 5.71 19.56
N ALA A 108 4.70 6.87 19.46
CA ALA A 108 4.55 7.78 18.32
C ALA A 108 4.99 7.15 16.99
N TRP A 109 5.89 6.18 17.04
CA TRP A 109 6.32 5.43 15.85
C TRP A 109 5.16 4.62 15.26
N GLN A 110 4.31 4.01 16.08
CA GLN A 110 3.19 3.22 15.58
C GLN A 110 2.13 4.08 14.87
N ASP A 111 1.82 5.25 15.43
CA ASP A 111 0.87 6.17 14.81
C ASP A 111 1.43 6.74 13.51
N SER A 112 2.70 7.15 13.51
CA SER A 112 3.39 7.63 12.31
C SER A 112 3.45 6.54 11.23
N ARG A 113 3.65 5.27 11.63
CA ARG A 113 3.64 4.13 10.71
C ARG A 113 2.27 3.98 10.05
N ARG A 114 1.20 4.04 10.84
CA ARG A 114 -0.17 3.92 10.32
C ARG A 114 -0.48 5.03 9.32
N THR A 115 -0.09 6.27 9.62
CA THR A 115 -0.25 7.40 8.70
C THR A 115 0.55 7.18 7.41
N PHE A 116 1.82 6.79 7.52
CA PHE A 116 2.63 6.47 6.34
C PHE A 116 2.03 5.33 5.49
N GLU A 117 1.56 4.26 6.12
CA GLU A 117 0.90 3.14 5.42
C GLU A 117 -0.38 3.60 4.68
N GLN A 118 -1.15 4.55 5.25
CA GLN A 118 -2.30 5.15 4.59
C GLN A 118 -1.89 5.98 3.36
N SER A 119 -0.82 6.77 3.48
CA SER A 119 -0.29 7.58 2.37
C SER A 119 0.27 6.69 1.25
N MET A 120 0.94 5.59 1.58
CA MET A 120 1.36 4.58 0.59
C MET A 120 0.16 3.92 -0.12
N GLN A 121 -0.91 3.61 0.62
CA GLN A 121 -2.12 3.06 0.01
C GLN A 121 -2.80 4.08 -0.92
N ALA A 122 -2.80 5.36 -0.56
CA ALA A 122 -3.35 6.43 -1.41
C ALA A 122 -2.54 6.57 -2.70
N LEU A 123 -1.21 6.52 -2.60
CA LEU A 123 -0.30 6.49 -3.75
C LEU A 123 -0.57 5.30 -4.67
N GLU A 124 -0.67 4.09 -4.12
CA GLU A 124 -0.94 2.87 -4.88
C GLU A 124 -2.29 2.94 -5.60
N LYS A 125 -3.36 3.33 -4.89
CA LYS A 125 -4.69 3.53 -5.49
C LYS A 125 -4.67 4.56 -6.62
N ARG A 126 -3.93 5.66 -6.44
CA ARG A 126 -3.84 6.70 -7.47
C ARG A 126 -3.07 6.20 -8.69
N TRP A 127 -1.97 5.50 -8.47
CA TRP A 127 -1.21 4.85 -9.53
C TRP A 127 -2.10 3.88 -10.30
N ASP A 128 -2.81 2.99 -9.62
CA ASP A 128 -3.69 2.01 -10.25
C ASP A 128 -4.82 2.67 -11.05
N ALA A 129 -5.44 3.72 -10.51
CA ALA A 129 -6.48 4.47 -11.22
C ALA A 129 -5.99 5.05 -12.55
N LEU A 130 -4.75 5.57 -12.58
CA LEU A 130 -4.13 6.09 -13.81
C LEU A 130 -3.70 4.98 -14.79
N ASN A 131 -3.67 3.72 -14.35
CA ASN A 131 -3.31 2.56 -15.16
C ASN A 131 -4.52 1.72 -15.61
N SER A 132 -5.69 1.94 -15.03
CA SER A 132 -6.85 1.07 -15.21
C SER A 132 -7.77 1.47 -16.37
N ASP A 133 -7.40 2.47 -17.16
CA ASP A 133 -8.22 3.04 -18.25
C ASP A 133 -8.39 2.14 -19.50
N ASP A 134 -7.94 0.88 -19.50
CA ASP A 134 -7.97 -0.01 -20.68
C ASP A 134 -9.07 -1.12 -20.65
N GLU A 135 -9.88 -1.27 -19.59
CA GLU A 135 -10.90 -2.35 -19.52
C GLU A 135 -12.37 -1.87 -19.47
N GLY A 136 -12.71 -0.76 -20.14
CA GLY A 136 -14.10 -0.30 -20.15
C GLY A 136 -14.47 0.76 -21.18
N SER A 137 -14.45 0.42 -22.47
CA SER A 137 -15.25 1.11 -23.50
C SER A 137 -15.60 0.16 -24.65
#